data_AF-A0A958A6F5-F1
#
_entry.id   AF-A0A958A6F5-F1
#
_cell.length_a   1.000
_cell.length_b   1.000
_cell.length_c   1.000
_cell.angle_alpha   90.00
_cell.angle_beta   90.00
_cell.angle_gamma   90.00
#
_symmetry.space_group_name_H-M   'P 1'
#
loop_
_entity.id
_entity.type
_entity.pdbx_description
1 polymer ?
#
loop_
_entity_poly.entity_id
_entity_poly.type
_entity_poly.pdbx_seq_one_letter_code
_entity_poly.pdbx_strand_id
1 'polypeptide(L)'
;MNKLTRSQGLKIAAVIVLVLTLFNMVVYDIPFLTQGMAALDQASNADQGPPFYMVILEFAFDVVAIVAAYGTWQGQRWGVILIIIVSAFNCVNNALAAVFAPWSATRIVAAISVVVYLGVIYLCLRREPRPLVQST
;
A
#
# COMPACT_ATOMS: atom_id res chain seq x y z
N MET A 1 -4.57 29.54 -0.41
CA MET A 1 -4.46 28.06 -0.32
C MET A 1 -3.20 27.74 0.48
N ASN A 2 -3.33 27.25 1.71
CA ASN A 2 -2.19 26.83 2.54
C ASN A 2 -1.43 25.71 1.82
N LYS A 3 -0.16 25.94 1.46
CA LYS A 3 0.69 24.90 0.88
C LYS A 3 1.11 23.96 2.00
N LEU A 4 0.70 22.69 1.92
CA LEU A 4 1.20 21.64 2.81
C LEU A 4 2.73 21.58 2.72
N THR A 5 3.39 21.66 3.86
CA THR A 5 4.86 21.51 3.94
C THR A 5 5.26 20.07 3.64
N ARG A 6 6.47 19.83 3.12
CA ARG A 6 7.01 18.50 2.78
C ARG A 6 6.88 17.51 3.93
N SER A 7 7.18 17.96 5.15
CA SER A 7 7.08 17.12 6.36
C SER A 7 5.64 16.69 6.62
N GLN A 8 4.66 17.59 6.44
CA GLN A 8 3.25 17.26 6.62
C GLN A 8 2.76 16.28 5.53
N GLY A 9 3.18 16.47 4.27
CA GLY A 9 2.83 15.55 3.18
C GLY A 9 3.33 14.12 3.39
N LEU A 10 4.57 13.96 3.86
CA LEU A 10 5.13 12.64 4.18
C LEU A 10 4.45 11.99 5.39
N LYS A 11 4.09 12.76 6.41
CA LYS A 11 3.33 12.24 7.56
C LYS A 11 1.95 11.75 7.14
N ILE A 12 1.23 12.52 6.30
CA ILE A 12 -0.07 12.12 5.76
C ILE A 12 0.07 10.82 4.95
N ALA A 13 1.06 10.75 4.06
CA ALA A 13 1.33 9.54 3.28
C ALA A 13 1.61 8.31 4.17
N ALA A 14 2.42 8.48 5.22
CA ALA A 14 2.71 7.42 6.17
C ALA A 14 1.46 6.94 6.92
N VAL A 15 0.58 7.85 7.35
CA VAL A 15 -0.68 7.48 8.01
C VAL A 15 -1.59 6.72 7.06
N ILE A 16 -1.75 7.21 5.83
CA ILE A 16 -2.60 6.57 4.83
C ILE A 16 -2.13 5.14 4.57
N VAL A 17 -0.83 4.95 4.33
CA VAL A 17 -0.26 3.61 4.12
C VAL A 17 -0.49 2.74 5.34
N LEU A 18 -0.19 3.24 6.54
CA LEU A 18 -0.35 2.47 7.77
C LEU A 18 -1.80 2.03 7.99
N VAL A 19 -2.78 2.91 7.76
CA VAL A 19 -4.20 2.58 7.90
C VAL A 19 -4.63 1.55 6.86
N LEU A 20 -4.23 1.71 5.60
CA LEU A 20 -4.56 0.77 4.53
C LEU A 20 -3.94 -0.61 4.77
N THR A 21 -2.68 -0.65 5.15
CA THR A 21 -1.96 -1.87 5.47
C THR A 21 -2.58 -2.60 6.66
N LEU A 22 -2.95 -1.88 7.72
CA LEU A 22 -3.67 -2.50 8.84
C LEU A 22 -5.05 -3.02 8.42
N PHE A 23 -5.76 -2.30 7.56
CA PHE A 23 -7.03 -2.76 7.01
C PHE A 23 -6.86 -4.06 6.21
N ASN A 24 -5.90 -4.10 5.28
CA ASN A 24 -5.63 -5.29 4.48
C ASN A 24 -5.26 -6.49 5.35
N MET A 25 -4.34 -6.28 6.29
CA MET A 25 -3.89 -7.33 7.20
C MET A 25 -5.06 -7.90 8.04
N VAL A 26 -5.97 -7.07 8.55
CA VAL A 26 -7.08 -7.52 9.40
C VAL A 26 -8.23 -8.13 8.59
N VAL A 27 -8.53 -7.57 7.42
CA VAL A 27 -9.70 -7.98 6.62
C VAL A 27 -9.40 -9.15 5.69
N TYR A 28 -8.16 -9.26 5.21
CA TYR A 28 -7.77 -10.27 4.22
C TYR A 28 -6.71 -11.22 4.79
N ASP A 29 -5.52 -10.72 5.13
CA ASP A 29 -4.38 -11.60 5.43
C ASP A 29 -4.63 -12.51 6.62
N ILE A 30 -5.03 -11.95 7.78
CA ILE A 30 -5.26 -12.73 9.00
C ILE A 30 -6.35 -13.78 8.77
N PRO A 31 -7.55 -13.45 8.27
CA PRO A 31 -8.57 -14.45 7.97
C PRO A 31 -8.09 -15.56 7.03
N PHE A 32 -7.36 -15.23 5.97
CA PHE A 32 -6.82 -16.24 5.06
C PHE A 32 -5.74 -17.10 5.75
N LEU A 33 -4.80 -16.50 6.47
CA LEU A 33 -3.76 -17.22 7.21
C LEU A 33 -4.35 -18.16 8.27
N THR A 34 -5.46 -17.79 8.92
CA THR A 34 -6.13 -18.64 9.91
C THR A 34 -6.84 -19.86 9.31
N GLN A 35 -7.22 -19.82 8.03
CA GLN A 35 -7.79 -20.98 7.33
C GLN A 35 -6.73 -22.07 7.10
N GLY A 36 -5.45 -21.68 7.08
CA GLY A 36 -4.32 -22.59 6.90
C GLY A 36 -4.10 -23.00 5.45
N MET A 37 -2.89 -23.53 5.20
CA MET A 37 -2.39 -23.86 3.86
C MET A 37 -3.28 -24.85 3.10
N ALA A 38 -3.71 -25.93 3.74
CA ALA A 38 -4.47 -26.98 3.07
C ALA A 38 -5.83 -26.48 2.52
N ALA A 39 -6.52 -25.62 3.27
CA ALA A 39 -7.80 -25.06 2.83
C ALA A 39 -7.62 -24.06 1.68
N LEU A 40 -6.59 -23.21 1.76
CA LEU A 40 -6.29 -22.22 0.74
C LEU A 40 -5.78 -22.81 -0.56
N ASP A 41 -4.89 -23.81 -0.50
CA ASP A 41 -4.42 -24.49 -1.71
C ASP A 41 -5.55 -25.28 -2.38
N GLN A 42 -6.45 -25.89 -1.60
CA GLN A 42 -7.65 -26.53 -2.16
C GLN A 42 -8.59 -25.51 -2.84
N ALA A 43 -8.83 -24.34 -2.22
CA ALA A 43 -9.62 -23.27 -2.81
C ALA A 43 -8.96 -22.69 -4.07
N SER A 44 -7.64 -22.50 -4.06
CA SER A 44 -6.88 -22.01 -5.20
C SER A 44 -6.91 -23.01 -6.38
N ASN A 45 -6.80 -24.31 -6.12
CA ASN A 45 -6.92 -25.35 -7.15
C ASN A 45 -8.34 -25.40 -7.77
N ALA A 46 -9.34 -24.88 -7.08
CA ALA A 46 -10.71 -24.76 -7.56
C ALA A 46 -11.03 -23.37 -8.16
N ASP A 47 -10.03 -22.51 -8.36
CA ASP A 47 -10.17 -21.11 -8.81
C ASP A 47 -11.08 -20.25 -7.90
N GLN A 48 -11.20 -20.61 -6.61
CA GLN A 48 -12.08 -19.94 -5.64
C GLN A 48 -11.33 -19.03 -4.65
N GLY A 49 -10.01 -18.95 -4.72
CA GLY A 49 -9.23 -18.12 -3.81
C GLY A 49 -7.76 -17.97 -4.21
N PRO A 50 -7.02 -17.07 -3.54
CA PRO A 50 -5.60 -16.91 -3.77
C PRO A 50 -4.82 -18.12 -3.23
N PRO A 51 -3.71 -18.51 -3.87
CA PRO A 51 -2.83 -19.54 -3.35
C PRO A 51 -2.15 -19.09 -2.06
N PHE A 52 -1.83 -20.04 -1.17
CA PHE A 52 -1.31 -19.74 0.16
C PHE A 52 -0.03 -18.89 0.14
N TYR A 53 0.87 -19.15 -0.83
CA TYR A 53 2.12 -18.41 -0.96
C TYR A 53 1.90 -16.93 -1.30
N MET A 54 0.83 -16.57 -2.02
CA MET A 54 0.52 -15.17 -2.33
C MET A 54 0.09 -14.44 -1.06
N VAL A 55 -0.73 -15.07 -0.22
CA VAL A 55 -1.19 -14.49 1.06
C VAL A 55 -0.02 -14.24 2.00
N ILE A 56 0.93 -15.18 2.11
CA ILE A 56 2.15 -14.98 2.92
C ILE A 56 2.98 -13.82 2.39
N LEU A 57 3.13 -13.73 1.06
CA LEU A 57 3.91 -12.68 0.44
C LEU A 57 3.26 -11.31 0.68
N GLU A 58 1.95 -11.18 0.48
CA GLU A 58 1.18 -9.98 0.78
C GLU A 58 1.33 -9.55 2.25
N PHE A 59 1.18 -10.49 3.18
CA PHE A 59 1.39 -10.24 4.61
C PHE A 59 2.80 -9.74 4.92
N ALA A 60 3.83 -10.33 4.30
CA ALA A 60 5.21 -9.85 4.47
C ALA A 60 5.40 -8.43 3.92
N PHE A 61 4.77 -8.11 2.78
CA PHE A 61 4.76 -6.76 2.22
C PHE A 61 4.05 -5.76 3.13
N ASP A 62 2.97 -6.17 3.80
CA ASP A 62 2.25 -5.35 4.77
C ASP A 62 3.11 -5.05 6.00
N VAL A 63 3.84 -6.03 6.54
CA VAL A 63 4.82 -5.78 7.60
C VAL A 63 5.90 -4.78 7.15
N VAL A 64 6.42 -4.93 5.93
CA VAL A 64 7.41 -3.98 5.37
C VAL A 64 6.81 -2.59 5.19
N ALA A 65 5.54 -2.48 4.77
CA ALA A 65 4.83 -1.21 4.65
C ALA A 65 4.71 -0.49 6.00
N ILE A 66 4.47 -1.20 7.11
CA ILE A 66 4.43 -0.60 8.45
C ILE A 66 5.80 -0.01 8.82
N VAL A 67 6.88 -0.75 8.57
CA VAL A 67 8.25 -0.26 8.81
C VAL A 67 8.58 0.93 7.92
N ALA A 68 8.15 0.89 6.65
CA ALA A 68 8.32 1.98 5.69
C ALA A 68 7.53 3.22 6.08
N ALA A 69 6.32 3.06 6.62
CA ALA A 69 5.51 4.15 7.16
C ALA A 69 6.20 4.83 8.35
N TYR A 70 6.78 4.05 9.26
CA TYR A 70 7.58 4.60 10.36
C TYR A 70 8.80 5.39 9.86
N GLY A 71 9.57 4.82 8.92
CA GLY A 71 10.73 5.50 8.32
C GLY A 71 10.32 6.80 7.60
N THR A 72 9.18 6.79 6.91
CA THR A 72 8.64 7.95 6.19
C THR A 72 8.15 9.03 7.14
N TRP A 73 7.53 8.65 8.26
CA TRP A 73 7.11 9.57 9.32
C TRP A 73 8.29 10.33 9.93
N GLN A 74 9.43 9.65 10.09
CA GLN A 74 10.69 10.24 10.53
C GLN A 74 11.42 11.04 9.42
N GLY A 75 10.86 11.10 8.20
CA GLY A 75 11.46 11.81 7.07
C GLY A 75 12.73 11.14 6.51
N GLN A 76 12.97 9.87 6.84
CA GLN A 76 14.14 9.12 6.40
C GLN A 76 14.04 8.75 4.92
N ARG A 77 15.15 8.86 4.17
CA ARG A 77 15.16 8.56 2.73
C ARG A 77 14.85 7.09 2.43
N TRP A 78 15.31 6.18 3.29
CA TRP A 78 15.05 4.74 3.13
C TRP A 78 13.56 4.40 3.29
N GLY A 79 12.88 5.04 4.25
CA GLY A 79 11.45 4.84 4.47
C GLY A 79 10.60 5.27 3.27
N VAL A 80 10.94 6.42 2.67
CA VAL A 80 10.25 6.93 1.48
C VAL A 80 10.41 5.98 0.29
N ILE A 81 11.62 5.44 0.08
CA ILE A 81 11.88 4.47 -1.00
C ILE A 81 11.04 3.21 -0.79
N LEU A 82 11.05 2.66 0.43
CA LEU A 82 10.26 1.47 0.75
C LEU A 82 8.76 1.71 0.56
N ILE A 83 8.22 2.85 1.01
CA ILE A 83 6.79 3.18 0.83
C ILE A 83 6.42 3.23 -0.64
N ILE A 84 7.29 3.79 -1.50
CA ILE A 84 7.04 3.86 -2.94
C ILE A 84 7.04 2.46 -3.54
N ILE A 85 8.01 1.62 -3.20
CA ILE A 85 8.12 0.25 -3.72
C ILE A 85 6.88 -0.56 -3.32
N VAL A 86 6.50 -0.54 -2.04
CA VAL A 86 5.33 -1.29 -1.55
C VAL A 86 4.03 -0.75 -2.13
N SER A 87 3.88 0.58 -2.24
CA SER A 87 2.70 1.19 -2.86
C SER A 87 2.61 0.87 -4.35
N ALA A 88 3.73 0.79 -5.07
CA ALA A 88 3.75 0.40 -6.47
C ALA A 88 3.34 -1.06 -6.65
N PHE A 89 3.88 -1.96 -5.82
CA PHE A 89 3.48 -3.38 -5.82
C PHE A 89 1.98 -3.53 -5.54
N ASN A 90 1.48 -2.86 -4.50
CA ASN A 90 0.05 -2.87 -4.15
C ASN A 90 -0.82 -2.24 -5.24
N CYS A 91 -0.34 -1.20 -5.92
CA CYS A 91 -1.05 -0.60 -7.05
C CYS A 91 -1.23 -1.59 -8.20
N VAL A 92 -0.19 -2.38 -8.52
CA VAL A 92 -0.28 -3.42 -9.55
C VAL A 92 -1.23 -4.54 -9.12
N ASN A 93 -1.10 -5.01 -7.87
CA ASN A 93 -1.97 -6.07 -7.35
C ASN A 93 -3.45 -5.65 -7.36
N ASN A 94 -3.75 -4.44 -6.88
CA ASN A 94 -5.11 -3.89 -6.88
C ASN A 94 -5.62 -3.58 -8.30
N ALA A 95 -4.74 -3.19 -9.24
CA ALA A 95 -5.14 -3.01 -10.63
C ALA A 95 -5.56 -4.34 -11.27
N LEU A 96 -4.83 -5.42 -11.01
CA LEU A 96 -5.22 -6.77 -11.44
C LEU A 96 -6.54 -7.18 -10.79
N ALA A 97 -6.70 -6.98 -9.48
CA ALA A 97 -7.94 -7.26 -8.78
C ALA A 97 -9.13 -6.47 -9.36
N ALA A 98 -8.93 -5.20 -9.74
CA ALA A 98 -9.99 -4.37 -10.33
C ALA A 98 -10.48 -4.90 -11.68
N VAL A 99 -9.61 -5.55 -12.47
CA VAL A 99 -9.94 -6.11 -13.79
C VAL A 99 -10.51 -7.52 -13.67
N PHE A 100 -9.90 -8.36 -12.83
CA PHE A 100 -10.17 -9.80 -12.78
C PHE A 100 -11.12 -10.24 -11.66
N ALA A 101 -11.46 -9.38 -10.69
CA ALA A 101 -12.36 -9.80 -9.60
C ALA A 101 -13.77 -10.15 -10.12
N PRO A 102 -14.42 -11.22 -9.62
CA PRO A 102 -15.76 -11.59 -10.09
C PRO A 102 -16.88 -10.67 -9.56
N TRP A 103 -16.67 -10.01 -8.42
CA TRP A 103 -17.68 -9.20 -7.73
C TRP A 103 -17.47 -7.72 -8.03
N SER A 104 -18.54 -7.01 -8.40
CA SER A 104 -18.47 -5.57 -8.73
C SER A 104 -18.05 -4.70 -7.52
N ALA A 105 -18.40 -5.11 -6.30
CA ALA A 105 -17.99 -4.42 -5.08
C ALA A 105 -16.46 -4.46 -4.87
N THR A 106 -15.83 -5.63 -5.03
CA THR A 106 -14.37 -5.77 -4.87
C THR A 106 -13.62 -5.03 -5.98
N ARG A 107 -14.17 -4.97 -7.20
CA ARG A 107 -13.61 -4.13 -8.27
C ARG A 107 -13.59 -2.65 -7.91
N ILE A 108 -14.68 -2.12 -7.34
CA ILE A 108 -14.77 -0.71 -6.95
C ILE A 108 -13.77 -0.41 -5.82
N VAL A 109 -13.71 -1.27 -4.81
CA VAL A 109 -12.76 -1.12 -3.70
C VAL A 109 -11.32 -1.16 -4.22
N ALA A 110 -10.98 -2.13 -5.07
CA ALA A 110 -9.66 -2.23 -5.68
C ALA A 110 -9.30 -0.99 -6.51
N ALA A 111 -10.25 -0.46 -7.30
CA ALA A 111 -10.05 0.76 -8.09
C ALA A 111 -9.81 1.99 -7.20
N ILE A 112 -10.56 2.13 -6.10
CA ILE A 112 -10.34 3.20 -5.12
C ILE A 112 -8.96 3.06 -4.48
N SER A 113 -8.58 1.86 -4.06
CA SER A 113 -7.27 1.59 -3.46
C SER A 113 -6.12 1.98 -4.41
N VAL A 114 -6.23 1.68 -5.70
CA VAL A 114 -5.25 2.13 -6.72
C VAL A 114 -5.08 3.64 -6.70
N VAL A 115 -6.18 4.40 -6.72
CA VAL A 115 -6.12 5.87 -6.69
C VAL A 115 -5.46 6.38 -5.41
N VAL A 116 -5.73 5.74 -4.27
CA VAL A 116 -5.10 6.10 -3.00
C VAL A 116 -3.59 5.82 -3.01
N TYR A 117 -3.15 4.66 -3.50
CA TYR A 117 -1.72 4.35 -3.63
C TYR A 117 -1.00 5.32 -4.58
N LEU A 118 -1.62 5.70 -5.69
CA LEU A 118 -1.09 6.75 -6.57
C LEU A 118 -0.99 8.09 -5.85
N GLY A 119 -1.98 8.43 -5.03
CA GLY A 119 -1.95 9.62 -4.17
C GLY A 119 -0.78 9.61 -3.18
N VAL A 120 -0.52 8.46 -2.53
CA VAL A 120 0.64 8.26 -1.65
C VAL A 120 1.94 8.46 -2.40
N ILE A 121 2.10 7.81 -3.56
CA ILE A 121 3.30 7.93 -4.41
C ILE A 121 3.51 9.39 -4.82
N TYR A 122 2.43 10.07 -5.23
CA TYR A 122 2.47 11.49 -5.60
C TYR A 122 2.91 12.37 -4.42
N LEU A 123 2.37 12.13 -3.21
CA LEU A 123 2.78 12.85 -2.00
C LEU A 123 4.25 12.61 -1.65
N CYS A 124 4.75 11.40 -1.86
CA CYS A 124 6.16 11.06 -1.66
C CYS A 124 7.08 11.70 -2.70
N LEU A 125 6.65 11.79 -3.96
CA LEU A 125 7.42 12.36 -5.08
C LEU A 125 7.39 13.90 -5.13
N ARG A 126 6.38 14.53 -4.51
CA ARG A 126 6.24 15.98 -4.51
C ARG A 126 7.44 16.65 -3.84
N ARG A 127 8.36 17.18 -4.65
CA ARG A 127 9.46 18.05 -4.22
C ARG A 127 8.95 19.47 -4.03
N GLU A 128 9.25 20.08 -2.89
CA GLU A 128 9.15 21.54 -2.75
C GLU A 128 10.18 22.22 -3.66
N PRO A 129 9.83 23.34 -4.32
CA PRO A 129 10.83 24.19 -4.97
C PRO A 129 11.83 24.64 -3.90
N ARG A 130 13.14 24.40 -4.13
CA ARG A 130 14.17 25.00 -3.27
C ARG A 130 13.95 26.51 -3.26
N PRO A 131 13.90 27.18 -2.10
CA PRO A 131 13.99 28.64 -2.09
C PRO A 131 15.29 28.99 -2.79
N LEU A 132 15.19 29.78 -3.87
CA LEU A 132 16.35 30.32 -4.56
C LEU A 132 17.15 31.08 -3.50
N VAL A 133 18.36 30.62 -3.24
CA VAL A 133 19.31 31.30 -2.36
C VAL A 133 19.47 32.70 -2.92
N GLN A 134 18.90 33.70 -2.26
CA GLN A 134 19.16 35.10 -2.56
C GLN A 134 20.59 35.36 -2.10
N SER A 135 21.55 35.27 -3.03
CA SER A 135 22.91 35.76 -2.81
C SER A 135 22.86 37.28 -2.70
N THR A 136 22.98 37.80 -1.48
CA THR A 136 23.34 39.20 -1.21
C THR A 136 24.84 39.33 -1.13
#